data_AF-A0A3Q0ESK6-F1
#
_entry.id   AF-A0A3Q0ESK6-F1
#
_cell.length_a   1.000
_cell.length_b   1.000
_cell.length_c   1.000
_cell.angle_alpha   90.00
_cell.angle_beta   90.00
_cell.angle_gamma   90.00
#
_symmetry.space_group_name_H-M   'P 1'
#
loop_
_entity.id
_entity.type
_entity.pdbx_description
1 polymer ?
#
loop_
_entity_poly.entity_id
_entity_poly.type
_entity_poly.pdbx_seq_one_letter_code
_entity_poly.pdbx_strand_id
1 'polypeptide(L)'
;MPRYKDESPAVRVYTVCDESRYLIVRNVPELGCGDDLLQLFSSYGEVEECKPMDAEDCEKYTDVYWIKFRLVSNARFAKRKLDDFVFFGNKLQVSYAPQFETLSDTQDKLEGRRREVLARLNRKLEQFSGSIPHAARRSKETLATSSKETPATSSDAMITSNVNSAQHLDSNAWDVEFKGGSRSSNFPTRISSNEDYFASQSMNRTVNFVRDKLDKIRSSGEHTQAGSASKKQRVDNRRRI
;
A
#
# COMPACT_ATOMS: atom_id res chain seq x y z
N MET A 1 -19.71 -3.01 -14.34
CA MET A 1 -19.68 -3.30 -15.78
C MET A 1 -19.53 -4.80 -15.97
N PRO A 2 -20.55 -5.51 -16.49
CA PRO A 2 -20.45 -6.94 -16.79
C PRO A 2 -19.36 -7.18 -17.86
N ARG A 3 -18.59 -8.26 -17.71
CA ARG A 3 -17.41 -8.56 -18.52
C ARG A 3 -17.81 -9.49 -19.66
N TYR A 4 -17.81 -9.01 -20.90
CA TYR A 4 -18.00 -9.87 -22.08
C TYR A 4 -16.69 -10.59 -22.44
N LYS A 5 -16.82 -11.88 -22.80
CA LYS A 5 -15.75 -12.88 -22.85
C LYS A 5 -14.81 -12.81 -24.08
N ASP A 6 -15.09 -11.96 -25.07
CA ASP A 6 -14.34 -11.93 -26.35
C ASP A 6 -13.72 -10.56 -26.72
N GLU A 7 -13.64 -9.63 -25.78
CA GLU A 7 -13.07 -8.31 -26.06
C GLU A 7 -11.54 -8.36 -26.08
N SER A 8 -10.91 -7.84 -27.14
CA SER A 8 -9.46 -7.72 -27.27
C SER A 8 -8.84 -7.07 -26.02
N PRO A 9 -7.61 -7.45 -25.61
CA PRO A 9 -6.98 -6.93 -24.40
C PRO A 9 -6.80 -5.41 -24.48
N ALA A 10 -7.78 -4.68 -23.96
CA ALA A 10 -7.74 -3.23 -23.82
C ALA A 10 -6.87 -2.87 -22.61
N VAL A 11 -6.13 -1.76 -22.70
CA VAL A 11 -5.42 -1.19 -21.54
C VAL A 11 -6.46 -0.83 -20.49
N ARG A 12 -6.53 -1.62 -19.44
CA ARG A 12 -7.47 -1.44 -18.33
C ARG A 12 -6.71 -0.98 -17.09
N VAL A 13 -7.21 0.09 -16.48
CA VAL A 13 -6.71 0.54 -15.17
C VAL A 13 -7.23 -0.44 -14.13
N TYR A 14 -6.31 -1.07 -13.40
CA TYR A 14 -6.64 -1.96 -12.30
C TYR A 14 -6.64 -1.20 -10.99
N THR A 15 -7.74 -1.30 -10.24
CA THR A 15 -7.92 -0.62 -8.96
C THR A 15 -8.16 -1.63 -7.83
N VAL A 16 -8.10 -1.14 -6.59
CA VAL A 16 -8.41 -1.92 -5.38
C VAL A 16 -9.87 -2.43 -5.40
N CYS A 17 -10.74 -1.76 -6.14
CA CYS A 17 -12.13 -2.17 -6.32
C CYS A 17 -12.29 -3.35 -7.28
N ASP A 18 -11.31 -3.59 -8.16
CA ASP A 18 -11.26 -4.76 -9.04
C ASP A 18 -10.68 -6.00 -8.34
N GLU A 19 -10.08 -5.82 -7.17
CA GLU A 19 -9.61 -6.89 -6.29
C GLU A 19 -10.74 -7.38 -5.38
N SER A 20 -10.76 -8.68 -5.10
CA SER A 20 -11.66 -9.25 -4.10
C SER A 20 -11.05 -10.48 -3.42
N ARG A 21 -11.53 -10.79 -2.21
CA ARG A 21 -11.28 -12.07 -1.52
C ARG A 21 -12.10 -13.23 -2.13
N TYR A 22 -13.11 -12.89 -2.94
CA TYR A 22 -14.00 -13.83 -3.61
C TYR A 22 -13.53 -14.05 -5.05
N LEU A 23 -13.46 -15.32 -5.45
CA LEU A 23 -13.07 -15.75 -6.79
C LEU A 23 -14.16 -16.62 -7.40
N ILE A 24 -14.36 -16.47 -8.71
CA ILE A 24 -15.09 -17.43 -9.54
C ILE A 24 -14.08 -18.14 -10.43
N VAL A 25 -14.08 -19.46 -10.35
CA VAL A 25 -13.23 -20.36 -11.13
C VAL A 25 -14.13 -21.07 -12.15
N ARG A 26 -13.89 -20.83 -13.44
CA ARG A 26 -14.60 -21.51 -14.54
C ARG A 26 -13.67 -22.52 -15.22
N ASN A 27 -14.27 -23.36 -16.07
CA ASN A 27 -13.58 -24.40 -16.82
C ASN A 27 -12.97 -25.50 -15.92
N VAL A 28 -13.63 -25.78 -14.80
CA VAL A 28 -13.29 -26.92 -13.94
C VAL A 28 -13.93 -28.17 -14.53
N PRO A 29 -13.25 -29.31 -14.70
CA PRO A 29 -13.90 -30.50 -15.25
C PRO A 29 -15.02 -31.04 -14.34
N GLU A 30 -16.17 -31.42 -14.94
CA GLU A 30 -17.32 -32.05 -14.27
C GLU A 30 -17.03 -33.52 -13.93
N LEU A 31 -15.95 -33.74 -13.16
CA LEU A 31 -15.48 -35.04 -12.67
C LEU A 31 -15.67 -35.17 -11.15
N GLY A 32 -16.32 -34.20 -10.51
CA GLY A 32 -16.43 -34.14 -9.05
C GLY A 32 -15.10 -33.78 -8.35
N CYS A 33 -14.21 -33.07 -9.04
CA CYS A 33 -12.87 -32.70 -8.52
C CYS A 33 -12.88 -31.44 -7.62
N GLY A 34 -14.00 -31.15 -6.95
CA GLY A 34 -14.15 -29.99 -6.09
C GLY A 34 -13.22 -30.00 -4.87
N ASP A 35 -12.94 -31.18 -4.31
CA ASP A 35 -12.01 -31.35 -3.19
C ASP A 35 -10.57 -31.08 -3.60
N ASP A 36 -10.16 -31.59 -4.78
CA ASP A 36 -8.84 -31.31 -5.37
C ASP A 36 -8.68 -29.82 -5.68
N LEU A 37 -9.76 -29.17 -6.16
CA LEU A 37 -9.78 -27.74 -6.40
C LEU A 37 -9.61 -26.97 -5.09
N LEU A 38 -10.36 -27.35 -4.04
CA LEU A 38 -10.22 -26.75 -2.70
C LEU A 38 -8.79 -26.91 -2.17
N GLN A 39 -8.19 -28.10 -2.29
CA GLN A 39 -6.82 -28.37 -1.87
C GLN A 39 -5.82 -27.51 -2.65
N LEU A 40 -5.99 -27.38 -3.97
CA LEU A 40 -5.14 -26.55 -4.83
C LEU A 40 -5.19 -25.08 -4.39
N PHE A 41 -6.38 -24.51 -4.17
CA PHE A 41 -6.53 -23.13 -3.74
C PHE A 41 -6.04 -22.90 -2.30
N SER A 42 -6.21 -23.90 -1.43
CA SER A 42 -5.73 -23.85 -0.03
C SER A 42 -4.21 -23.77 0.09
N SER A 43 -3.46 -24.24 -0.91
CA SER A 43 -1.98 -24.09 -0.95
C SER A 43 -1.52 -22.62 -1.01
N TYR A 44 -2.39 -21.72 -1.45
CA TYR A 44 -2.12 -20.28 -1.56
C TYR A 44 -2.64 -19.47 -0.37
N GLY A 45 -3.30 -20.12 0.58
CA GLY A 45 -3.77 -19.53 1.82
C GLY A 45 -5.09 -20.11 2.29
N GLU A 46 -5.53 -19.67 3.46
CA GLU A 46 -6.75 -20.18 4.10
C GLU A 46 -8.02 -19.83 3.29
N VAL A 47 -8.70 -20.89 2.84
CA VAL A 47 -10.00 -20.84 2.16
C VAL A 47 -11.09 -21.04 3.22
N GLU A 48 -12.02 -20.10 3.32
CA GLU A 48 -13.17 -20.21 4.22
C GLU A 48 -14.26 -21.09 3.64
N GLU A 49 -14.46 -21.01 2.31
CA GLU A 49 -15.58 -21.66 1.66
C GLU A 49 -15.30 -21.90 0.18
N CYS A 50 -15.69 -23.07 -0.32
CA CYS A 50 -15.64 -23.44 -1.73
C CYS A 50 -16.95 -24.15 -2.08
N LYS A 51 -17.67 -23.65 -3.08
CA LYS A 51 -18.99 -24.16 -3.47
C LYS A 51 -19.15 -24.19 -4.99
N PRO A 52 -19.78 -25.23 -5.56
CA PRO A 52 -20.20 -25.19 -6.96
C PRO A 52 -21.26 -24.10 -7.17
N MET A 53 -21.24 -23.46 -8.35
CA MET A 53 -22.21 -22.46 -8.79
C MET A 53 -23.02 -22.99 -9.97
N ASP A 54 -24.18 -23.57 -9.68
CA ASP A 54 -25.07 -24.14 -10.72
C ASP A 54 -25.85 -23.08 -11.51
N ALA A 55 -25.83 -21.82 -11.05
CA ALA A 55 -26.60 -20.71 -11.63
C ALA A 55 -25.86 -19.98 -12.76
N GLU A 56 -24.57 -20.26 -12.98
CA GLU A 56 -23.83 -19.68 -14.11
C GLU A 56 -23.86 -20.59 -15.33
N ASP A 57 -23.88 -19.99 -16.52
CA ASP A 57 -23.77 -20.72 -17.79
C ASP A 57 -22.41 -21.43 -17.86
N CYS A 58 -22.41 -22.73 -17.62
CA CYS A 58 -21.27 -23.62 -17.78
C CYS A 58 -21.18 -24.12 -19.24
N GLU A 59 -19.95 -24.32 -19.72
CA GLU A 59 -19.74 -25.09 -20.94
C GLU A 59 -19.97 -26.59 -20.65
N LYS A 60 -20.31 -27.38 -21.67
CA LYS A 60 -20.56 -28.81 -21.49
C LYS A 60 -19.36 -29.50 -20.83
N TYR A 61 -19.63 -30.35 -19.85
CA TYR A 61 -18.63 -31.12 -19.09
C TYR A 61 -17.70 -30.26 -18.22
N THR A 62 -18.11 -29.03 -17.93
CA THR A 62 -17.37 -28.13 -17.05
C THR A 62 -18.27 -27.56 -15.96
N ASP A 63 -17.67 -27.28 -14.82
CA ASP A 63 -18.28 -26.67 -13.65
C ASP A 63 -17.68 -25.30 -13.38
N VAL A 64 -18.45 -24.50 -12.64
CA VAL A 64 -18.03 -23.22 -12.09
C VAL A 64 -18.04 -23.29 -10.57
N TYR A 65 -16.96 -22.85 -9.95
CA TYR A 65 -16.80 -22.83 -8.51
C TYR A 65 -16.66 -21.41 -7.98
N TRP A 66 -17.27 -21.18 -6.82
CA TRP A 66 -17.11 -19.99 -6.02
C TRP A 66 -16.19 -20.29 -4.85
N ILE A 67 -15.16 -19.46 -4.68
CA ILE A 67 -14.15 -19.64 -3.63
C ILE A 67 -14.02 -18.34 -2.83
N LYS A 68 -14.09 -18.47 -1.51
CA LYS A 68 -13.90 -17.38 -0.55
C LYS A 68 -12.61 -17.61 0.25
N PHE A 69 -11.64 -16.72 0.09
CA PHE A 69 -10.46 -16.70 0.95
C PHE A 69 -10.72 -15.92 2.23
N ARG A 70 -9.94 -16.20 3.29
CA ARG A 70 -9.92 -15.36 4.49
C ARG A 70 -9.33 -13.96 4.23
N LEU A 71 -8.25 -13.89 3.44
CA LEU A 71 -7.53 -12.65 3.16
C LEU A 71 -7.55 -12.32 1.66
N VAL A 72 -7.76 -11.03 1.33
CA VAL A 72 -7.68 -10.52 -0.04
C VAL A 72 -6.29 -10.76 -0.66
N SER A 73 -5.22 -10.68 0.14
CA SER A 73 -3.86 -10.98 -0.33
C SER A 73 -3.71 -12.38 -0.90
N ASN A 74 -4.35 -13.36 -0.27
CA ASN A 74 -4.26 -14.77 -0.67
C ASN A 74 -5.03 -14.99 -1.96
N ALA A 75 -6.24 -14.43 -2.08
CA ALA A 75 -7.01 -14.44 -3.32
C ALA A 75 -6.24 -13.81 -4.48
N ARG A 76 -5.55 -12.67 -4.25
CA ARG A 76 -4.71 -12.03 -5.27
C ARG A 76 -3.56 -12.93 -5.73
N PHE A 77 -2.93 -13.61 -4.78
CA PHE A 77 -1.83 -14.51 -5.07
C PHE A 77 -2.31 -15.75 -5.84
N ALA A 78 -3.40 -16.37 -5.37
CA ALA A 78 -4.05 -17.51 -5.99
C ALA A 78 -4.47 -17.18 -7.43
N LYS A 79 -5.22 -16.09 -7.67
CA LYS A 79 -5.60 -15.68 -9.02
C LYS A 79 -4.36 -15.51 -9.91
N ARG A 80 -3.32 -14.81 -9.45
CA ARG A 80 -2.12 -14.58 -10.27
C ARG A 80 -1.39 -15.87 -10.65
N LYS A 81 -1.56 -16.95 -9.88
CA LYS A 81 -0.88 -18.23 -10.11
C LYS A 81 -1.75 -19.29 -10.78
N LEU A 82 -3.05 -19.23 -10.55
CA LEU A 82 -4.01 -20.26 -10.98
C LEU A 82 -4.84 -19.84 -12.19
N ASP A 83 -4.83 -18.58 -12.58
CA ASP A 83 -5.40 -18.16 -13.87
C ASP A 83 -4.59 -18.82 -15.00
N ASP A 84 -5.27 -19.48 -15.93
CA ASP A 84 -4.74 -20.34 -16.99
C ASP A 84 -3.96 -21.59 -16.52
N PHE A 85 -4.04 -21.96 -15.23
CA PHE A 85 -3.41 -23.18 -14.72
C PHE A 85 -4.10 -24.43 -15.27
N VAL A 86 -3.30 -25.42 -15.68
CA VAL A 86 -3.83 -26.68 -16.23
C VAL A 86 -4.24 -27.61 -15.09
N PHE A 87 -5.54 -27.79 -14.92
CA PHE A 87 -6.18 -28.63 -13.93
C PHE A 87 -6.97 -29.75 -14.64
N PHE A 88 -6.52 -30.99 -14.45
CA PHE A 88 -7.10 -32.19 -15.10
C PHE A 88 -7.32 -32.03 -16.62
N GLY A 89 -6.37 -31.37 -17.30
CA GLY A 89 -6.40 -31.16 -18.76
C GLY A 89 -7.03 -29.84 -19.20
N ASN A 90 -7.81 -29.18 -18.34
CA ASN A 90 -8.45 -27.90 -18.65
C ASN A 90 -7.66 -26.72 -18.08
N LYS A 91 -7.66 -25.57 -18.77
CA LYS A 91 -7.09 -24.34 -18.24
C LYS A 91 -8.12 -23.62 -17.39
N LEU A 92 -7.86 -23.48 -16.09
CA LEU A 92 -8.73 -22.75 -15.18
C LEU A 92 -8.84 -21.29 -15.59
N GLN A 93 -10.05 -20.75 -15.51
CA GLN A 93 -10.31 -19.32 -15.71
C GLN A 93 -10.68 -18.70 -14.37
N VAL A 94 -9.79 -17.88 -13.80
CA VAL A 94 -9.97 -17.33 -12.45
C VAL A 94 -10.27 -15.84 -12.53
N SER A 95 -11.48 -15.47 -12.10
CA SER A 95 -11.95 -14.08 -12.09
C SER A 95 -12.28 -13.62 -10.68
N TYR A 96 -12.01 -12.35 -10.37
CA TYR A 96 -12.48 -11.75 -9.11
C TYR A 96 -13.99 -11.55 -9.17
N ALA A 97 -14.62 -11.64 -8.00
CA ALA A 97 -16.06 -11.47 -7.86
C ALA A 97 -16.40 -10.46 -6.77
N PRO A 98 -16.07 -9.16 -6.96
CA PRO A 98 -16.31 -8.11 -5.97
C PRO A 98 -17.80 -7.90 -5.65
N GLN A 99 -18.72 -8.38 -6.52
CA GLN A 99 -20.16 -8.35 -6.28
C GLN A 99 -20.63 -9.18 -5.07
N PHE A 100 -19.80 -10.10 -4.56
CA PHE A 100 -20.10 -10.90 -3.36
C PHE A 100 -19.51 -10.32 -2.08
N GLU A 101 -18.83 -9.18 -2.14
CA GLU A 101 -18.26 -8.56 -0.95
C GLU A 101 -19.33 -7.98 -0.03
N THR A 102 -19.16 -8.23 1.27
CA THR A 102 -19.93 -7.54 2.30
C THR A 102 -19.28 -6.20 2.64
N LEU A 103 -20.01 -5.33 3.36
CA LEU A 103 -19.46 -4.06 3.83
C LEU A 103 -18.20 -4.24 4.69
N SER A 104 -18.19 -5.26 5.56
CA SER A 104 -17.01 -5.60 6.36
C SER A 104 -15.81 -5.94 5.48
N ASP A 105 -16.01 -6.74 4.43
CA ASP A 105 -14.92 -7.12 3.52
C ASP A 105 -14.34 -5.92 2.79
N THR A 106 -15.21 -5.00 2.35
CA THR A 106 -14.75 -3.77 1.69
C THR A 106 -13.96 -2.88 2.63
N GLN A 107 -14.38 -2.77 3.90
CA GLN A 107 -13.66 -2.02 4.93
C GLN A 107 -12.28 -2.62 5.16
N ASP A 108 -12.19 -3.92 5.43
CA ASP A 108 -10.94 -4.64 5.68
C ASP A 108 -9.98 -4.52 4.48
N LYS A 109 -10.51 -4.62 3.26
CA LYS A 109 -9.75 -4.45 2.02
C LYS A 109 -9.14 -3.05 1.94
N LEU A 110 -9.92 -2.00 2.20
CA LEU A 110 -9.45 -0.61 2.11
C LEU A 110 -8.47 -0.26 3.23
N GLU A 111 -8.73 -0.72 4.45
CA GLU A 111 -7.81 -0.54 5.58
C GLU A 111 -6.50 -1.28 5.36
N GLY A 112 -6.57 -2.54 4.89
CA GLY A 112 -5.40 -3.33 4.50
C GLY A 112 -4.57 -2.61 3.43
N ARG A 113 -5.22 -2.04 2.42
CA ARG A 113 -4.55 -1.25 1.38
C ARG A 113 -3.90 0.00 1.93
N ARG A 114 -4.60 0.75 2.80
CA ARG A 114 -4.07 1.96 3.45
C ARG A 114 -2.80 1.63 4.24
N ARG A 115 -2.83 0.54 5.00
CA ARG A 115 -1.68 0.05 5.78
C ARG A 115 -0.50 -0.33 4.88
N GLU A 116 -0.75 -1.04 3.77
CA GLU A 116 0.28 -1.41 2.81
C GLU A 116 0.96 -0.17 2.18
N VAL A 117 0.15 0.82 1.78
CA VAL A 117 0.64 2.07 1.18
C VAL A 117 1.49 2.85 2.18
N LEU A 118 1.02 3.04 3.42
CA LEU A 118 1.77 3.72 4.47
C LEU A 118 3.10 3.01 4.76
N ALA A 119 3.10 1.68 4.88
CA ALA A 119 4.33 0.92 5.11
C ALA A 119 5.35 1.09 3.98
N ARG A 120 4.90 1.19 2.72
CA ARG A 120 5.77 1.45 1.55
C ARG A 120 6.34 2.87 1.56
N LEU A 121 5.52 3.86 1.93
CA LEU A 121 5.98 5.25 2.03
C LEU A 121 7.03 5.42 3.13
N ASN A 122 6.81 4.81 4.29
CA ASN A 122 7.76 4.88 5.40
C ASN A 122 9.10 4.21 5.04
N ARG A 123 9.09 3.03 4.41
CA ARG A 123 10.33 2.41 3.91
C ARG A 123 11.09 3.29 2.93
N LYS A 124 10.36 4.03 2.08
CA LYS A 124 10.97 4.96 1.12
C LYS A 124 11.61 6.15 1.85
N LEU A 125 10.98 6.68 2.88
CA LEU A 125 11.53 7.78 3.68
C LEU A 125 12.83 7.38 4.40
N GLU A 126 12.88 6.19 5.01
CA GLU A 126 14.08 5.66 5.67
C GLU A 126 15.24 5.41 4.69
N GLN A 127 14.95 5.02 3.46
CA GLN A 127 15.97 4.87 2.42
C GLN A 127 16.57 6.22 1.98
N PHE A 128 15.84 7.33 2.13
CA PHE A 128 16.34 8.67 1.82
C PHE A 128 17.07 9.33 3.02
N SER A 129 16.77 8.95 4.25
CA SER A 129 17.47 9.43 5.46
C SER A 129 18.73 8.61 5.81
N GLY A 130 18.85 7.38 5.32
CA GLY A 130 19.92 6.41 5.67
C GLY A 130 21.28 6.56 4.97
N SER A 131 21.74 7.76 4.63
CA SER A 131 23.09 8.01 4.08
C SER A 131 24.02 8.73 5.07
N ILE A 132 24.02 8.31 6.33
CA ILE A 132 25.10 8.65 7.27
C ILE A 132 25.61 7.34 7.90
N PRO A 133 26.83 6.85 7.54
CA PRO A 133 27.47 5.79 8.29
C PRO A 133 27.93 6.37 9.64
N HIS A 134 27.17 6.14 10.70
CA HIS A 134 27.65 6.38 12.06
C HIS A 134 28.67 5.30 12.43
N ALA A 135 29.93 5.57 12.09
CA ALA A 135 31.08 5.09 12.85
C ALA A 135 31.14 5.82 14.21
N ALA A 136 31.71 5.15 15.22
CA ALA A 136 31.88 5.54 16.63
C ALA A 136 30.67 5.15 17.52
N ARG A 137 30.76 4.34 18.58
CA ARG A 137 31.78 4.19 19.65
C ARG A 137 31.54 2.82 20.31
N ARG A 138 32.50 1.88 20.34
CA ARG A 138 33.60 1.70 21.32
C ARG A 138 33.21 1.84 22.81
N SER A 139 33.37 0.68 23.49
CA SER A 139 33.69 0.39 24.90
C SER A 139 32.73 0.80 26.01
N LYS A 140 32.20 -0.20 26.73
CA LYS A 140 32.50 -0.40 28.16
C LYS A 140 32.60 -1.89 28.49
N GLU A 141 33.80 -2.27 28.89
CA GLU A 141 34.18 -3.52 29.54
C GLU A 141 34.10 -3.27 31.06
N THR A 142 33.49 -4.19 31.82
CA THR A 142 33.79 -4.36 33.25
C THR A 142 33.67 -5.83 33.61
N LEU A 143 34.77 -6.32 34.16
CA LEU A 143 35.11 -7.68 34.57
C LEU A 143 34.22 -8.24 35.70
N ALA A 144 34.02 -9.55 35.68
CA ALA A 144 34.16 -10.40 36.86
C ALA A 144 34.64 -11.82 36.44
N THR A 145 35.86 -12.12 36.85
CA THR A 145 36.56 -13.41 37.02
C THR A 145 35.70 -14.48 37.73
N SER A 146 35.77 -15.79 37.49
CA SER A 146 36.94 -16.68 37.70
C SER A 146 36.62 -18.15 37.36
N SER A 147 37.66 -18.90 36.91
CA SER A 147 37.91 -20.37 37.04
C SER A 147 36.98 -21.38 36.32
N LYS A 148 37.41 -22.50 35.71
CA LYS A 148 38.69 -23.24 35.62
C LYS A 148 38.53 -24.37 34.56
N GLU A 149 39.65 -24.71 33.90
CA GLU A 149 40.08 -26.06 33.43
C GLU A 149 39.33 -26.83 32.30
N THR A 150 40.06 -27.11 31.22
CA THR A 150 39.89 -28.18 30.19
C THR A 150 40.63 -29.48 30.63
N PRO A 151 40.59 -30.68 29.97
CA PRO A 151 40.20 -30.98 28.57
C PRO A 151 39.51 -32.35 28.26
N ALA A 152 39.11 -32.48 26.98
CA ALA A 152 39.12 -33.69 26.13
C ALA A 152 37.85 -34.56 25.91
N THR A 153 37.57 -34.76 24.61
CA THR A 153 37.10 -36.00 23.93
C THR A 153 35.63 -36.10 23.45
N SER A 154 35.53 -36.58 22.20
CA SER A 154 34.44 -37.25 21.46
C SER A 154 33.28 -36.46 20.84
N SER A 155 33.21 -36.56 19.51
CA SER A 155 32.05 -36.91 18.65
C SER A 155 30.73 -37.16 19.40
N ASP A 156 29.56 -36.67 19.00
CA ASP A 156 28.92 -36.85 17.69
C ASP A 156 27.57 -36.06 17.66
N ALA A 157 27.11 -35.67 16.46
CA ALA A 157 25.77 -35.16 16.07
C ALA A 157 25.27 -33.85 16.76
N MET A 158 24.53 -32.90 16.14
CA MET A 158 23.32 -33.02 15.32
C MET A 158 23.09 -31.75 14.49
N ILE A 159 22.55 -31.93 13.27
CA ILE A 159 22.07 -30.87 12.38
C ILE A 159 20.76 -30.28 12.95
N THR A 160 20.66 -28.96 13.12
CA THR A 160 19.39 -28.30 13.43
C THR A 160 19.11 -27.13 12.48
N SER A 161 17.83 -27.05 12.14
CA SER A 161 17.17 -26.26 11.10
C SER A 161 17.07 -24.77 11.43
N ASN A 162 17.41 -23.94 10.45
CA ASN A 162 17.14 -22.50 10.44
C ASN A 162 15.64 -22.22 10.32
N VAL A 163 15.02 -21.81 11.43
CA VAL A 163 13.71 -21.18 11.47
C VAL A 163 13.88 -19.74 11.96
N ASN A 164 13.65 -18.78 11.07
CA ASN A 164 13.65 -17.35 11.42
C ASN A 164 12.34 -17.01 12.14
N SER A 165 12.41 -16.95 13.48
CA SER A 165 11.35 -16.40 14.32
C SER A 165 11.29 -14.88 14.16
N ALA A 166 10.16 -14.39 13.63
CA ALA A 166 9.80 -12.99 13.65
C ALA A 166 9.63 -12.53 15.12
N GLN A 167 10.44 -11.55 15.53
CA GLN A 167 10.30 -10.91 16.83
C GLN A 167 9.06 -10.00 16.81
N HIS A 168 8.06 -10.45 17.56
CA HIS A 168 6.91 -9.69 18.01
C HIS A 168 7.37 -8.55 18.91
N LEU A 169 7.23 -7.30 18.45
CA LEU A 169 7.34 -6.12 19.31
C LEU A 169 5.99 -5.44 19.42
N ASP A 170 5.50 -5.50 20.66
CA ASP A 170 4.30 -4.89 21.22
C ASP A 170 4.21 -3.40 20.84
N SER A 171 3.06 -2.99 20.31
CA SER A 171 2.78 -1.59 19.93
C SER A 171 1.61 -1.08 20.74
N ASN A 172 1.86 -0.73 22.01
CA ASN A 172 0.91 0.00 22.85
C ASN A 172 1.68 0.98 23.75
N ALA A 173 2.08 2.13 23.21
CA ALA A 173 2.61 3.24 24.03
C ALA A 173 2.63 4.59 23.31
N TRP A 174 1.56 5.00 22.62
CA TRP A 174 1.39 6.43 22.22
C TRP A 174 -0.08 6.85 22.27
N ASP A 175 -0.71 6.67 23.43
CA ASP A 175 -1.93 7.39 23.81
C ASP A 175 -1.55 8.46 24.85
N VAL A 176 -1.26 9.67 24.37
CA VAL A 176 -1.23 10.87 25.21
C VAL A 176 -1.96 12.00 24.48
N GLU A 177 -3.25 12.08 24.82
CA GLU A 177 -3.99 13.32 25.11
C GLU A 177 -4.15 14.37 23.98
N PHE A 178 -5.14 14.16 23.10
CA PHE A 178 -5.75 15.26 22.32
C PHE A 178 -6.95 15.83 23.09
N LYS A 179 -6.69 16.74 24.03
CA LYS A 179 -7.74 17.62 24.58
C LYS A 179 -7.89 18.86 23.70
N GLY A 180 -9.12 19.06 23.24
CA GLY A 180 -9.51 20.16 22.35
C GLY A 180 -9.20 21.54 22.94
N GLY A 181 -8.66 22.39 22.09
CA GLY A 181 -8.51 23.82 22.33
C GLY A 181 -8.53 24.56 20.99
N SER A 182 -9.62 25.27 20.72
CA SER A 182 -9.72 26.24 19.63
C SER A 182 -8.57 27.24 19.69
N ARG A 183 -7.66 27.20 18.70
CA ARG A 183 -6.77 28.32 18.40
C ARG A 183 -6.79 28.54 16.91
N SER A 184 -7.42 29.66 16.52
CA SER A 184 -7.22 30.34 15.25
C SER A 184 -5.73 30.43 14.97
N SER A 185 -5.23 29.67 13.99
CA SER A 185 -3.86 29.83 13.51
C SER A 185 -3.84 30.92 12.47
N ASN A 186 -3.53 32.12 12.94
CA ASN A 186 -3.00 33.20 12.12
C ASN A 186 -1.91 32.62 11.20
N PHE A 187 -2.11 32.73 9.88
CA PHE A 187 -1.05 32.50 8.92
C PHE A 187 0.14 33.41 9.27
N PRO A 188 1.36 32.88 9.45
CA PRO A 188 2.50 33.71 9.81
C PRO A 188 2.87 34.57 8.61
N THR A 189 2.35 35.80 8.61
CA THR A 189 2.71 36.81 7.63
C THR A 189 4.07 37.33 8.08
N ARG A 190 5.12 36.87 7.37
CA ARG A 190 6.53 37.30 7.47
C ARG A 190 7.35 36.59 8.55
N ILE A 191 8.03 35.52 8.15
CA ILE A 191 9.13 34.90 8.89
C ILE A 191 10.43 35.49 8.33
N SER A 192 11.14 36.25 9.16
CA SER A 192 12.34 37.03 8.81
C SER A 192 13.65 36.37 9.23
N SER A 193 13.69 35.04 9.33
CA SER A 193 14.92 34.32 9.68
C SER A 193 15.42 33.47 8.52
N ASN A 194 16.72 33.59 8.26
CA ASN A 194 17.45 32.93 7.19
C ASN A 194 17.75 31.46 7.55
N GLU A 195 16.74 30.72 8.00
CA GLU A 195 16.89 29.31 8.38
C GLU A 195 16.73 28.37 7.18
N ASP A 196 17.58 27.35 7.16
CA ASP A 196 17.50 26.24 6.24
C ASP A 196 16.30 25.35 6.60
N TYR A 197 15.33 25.30 5.69
CA TYR A 197 14.05 24.62 5.93
C TYR A 197 14.09 23.13 5.55
N PHE A 198 14.96 22.76 4.61
CA PHE A 198 15.10 21.40 4.10
C PHE A 198 16.47 20.81 4.44
N ALA A 199 16.57 19.49 4.56
CA ALA A 199 17.86 18.81 4.74
C ALA A 199 18.78 18.90 3.51
N SER A 200 18.24 19.20 2.32
CA SER A 200 19.00 19.35 1.08
C SER A 200 19.40 20.80 0.84
N GLN A 201 20.70 21.05 0.71
CA GLN A 201 21.24 22.37 0.36
C GLN A 201 20.69 22.89 -0.99
N SER A 202 20.41 22.01 -1.96
CA SER A 202 19.87 22.41 -3.26
C SER A 202 18.45 22.98 -3.15
N MET A 203 17.61 22.34 -2.31
CA MET A 203 16.25 22.82 -2.06
C MET A 203 16.27 24.15 -1.31
N ASN A 204 17.12 24.31 -0.28
CA ASN A 204 17.25 25.60 0.42
C ASN A 204 17.75 26.72 -0.49
N ARG A 205 18.71 26.44 -1.40
CA ARG A 205 19.16 27.41 -2.40
C ARG A 205 18.02 27.88 -3.31
N THR A 206 17.16 26.96 -3.74
CA THR A 206 16.00 27.29 -4.58
C THR A 206 15.01 28.18 -3.82
N VAL A 207 14.75 27.87 -2.56
CA VAL A 207 13.86 28.67 -1.71
C VAL A 207 14.43 30.07 -1.48
N ASN A 208 15.73 30.18 -1.20
CA ASN A 208 16.41 31.47 -1.03
C ASN A 208 16.35 32.30 -2.32
N PHE A 209 16.58 31.68 -3.48
CA PHE A 209 16.43 32.35 -4.77
C PHE A 209 15.01 32.90 -5.00
N VAL A 210 13.97 32.14 -4.65
CA VAL A 210 12.58 32.61 -4.77
C VAL A 210 12.30 33.76 -3.80
N ARG A 211 12.81 33.69 -2.56
CA ARG A 211 12.70 34.77 -1.57
C ARG A 211 13.36 36.05 -2.07
N ASP A 212 14.61 35.97 -2.54
CA ASP A 212 15.34 37.12 -3.10
C ASP A 212 14.59 37.76 -4.28
N LYS A 213 13.95 36.93 -5.13
CA LYS A 213 13.12 37.42 -6.24
C LYS A 213 11.87 38.13 -5.74
N LEU A 214 11.19 37.61 -4.73
CA LEU A 214 10.01 38.24 -4.15
C LEU A 214 10.35 39.56 -3.44
N ASP A 215 11.46 39.61 -2.70
CA ASP A 215 11.94 40.84 -2.05
C ASP A 215 12.37 41.88 -3.08
N LYS A 216 12.98 41.44 -4.19
CA LYS A 216 13.30 42.32 -5.32
C LYS A 216 12.05 42.88 -6.00
N ILE A 217 11.00 42.08 -6.17
CA ILE A 217 9.71 42.54 -6.70
C ILE A 217 9.09 43.56 -5.75
N ARG A 218 9.06 43.26 -4.45
CA ARG A 218 8.47 44.14 -3.44
C ARG A 218 9.20 45.48 -3.33
N SER A 219 10.53 45.47 -3.33
CA SER A 219 11.35 46.69 -3.35
C SER A 219 11.25 47.46 -4.68
N SER A 220 11.06 46.78 -5.82
CA SER A 220 10.83 47.45 -7.11
C SER A 220 9.42 48.06 -7.24
N GLY A 221 8.45 47.58 -6.45
CA GLY A 221 7.06 48.06 -6.46
C GLY A 221 6.82 49.35 -5.65
N GLU A 222 7.80 49.82 -4.87
CA GLU A 222 7.67 51.04 -4.05
C GLU A 222 8.07 52.34 -4.78
N HIS A 223 8.43 52.28 -6.08
CA HIS A 223 8.87 53.47 -6.84
C HIS A 223 7.91 53.95 -7.95
N THR A 224 6.68 53.43 -8.05
CA THR A 224 5.64 54.05 -8.91
C THR A 224 4.54 54.65 -8.06
N GLN A 225 4.57 55.97 -8.01
CA GLN A 225 3.65 56.87 -7.32
C GLN A 225 2.15 56.57 -7.56
N ALA A 226 1.38 56.94 -6.54
CA ALA A 226 0.17 57.76 -6.62
C ALA A 226 -0.37 58.04 -8.04
N GLY A 227 -1.56 57.51 -8.31
CA GLY A 227 -2.31 57.84 -9.52
C GLY A 227 -3.68 57.19 -9.50
N SER A 228 -4.71 57.99 -9.18
CA SER A 228 -6.12 57.66 -9.26
C SER A 228 -6.52 57.13 -10.64
N ALA A 229 -7.25 56.01 -10.73
CA ALA A 229 -7.92 55.63 -11.98
C ALA A 229 -9.26 54.91 -11.74
N SER A 230 -10.31 55.71 -11.95
CA SER A 230 -11.74 55.50 -12.14
C SER A 230 -12.28 54.11 -12.48
N LYS A 231 -13.35 53.74 -11.76
CA LYS A 231 -14.35 52.72 -12.12
C LYS A 231 -14.91 53.00 -13.52
N LYS A 232 -14.84 52.03 -14.44
CA LYS A 232 -15.70 51.99 -15.64
C LYS A 232 -16.76 50.90 -15.51
N GLN A 233 -17.99 51.33 -15.77
CA GLN A 233 -19.28 50.65 -15.68
C GLN A 233 -19.42 49.60 -16.81
N ARG A 234 -19.85 48.39 -16.44
CA ARG A 234 -20.13 47.26 -17.36
C ARG A 234 -21.53 47.42 -17.96
N VAL A 235 -21.62 47.52 -19.28
CA VAL A 235 -22.89 47.60 -20.03
C VAL A 235 -23.39 46.19 -20.34
N ASP A 236 -24.64 45.90 -19.99
CA ASP A 236 -25.35 44.63 -20.23
C ASP A 236 -26.05 44.68 -21.60
N ASN A 237 -25.66 43.81 -22.53
CA ASN A 237 -26.25 43.72 -23.86
C ASN A 237 -27.21 42.52 -23.94
N ARG A 238 -28.47 42.73 -23.53
CA ARG A 238 -29.56 41.80 -23.89
C ARG A 238 -30.18 42.22 -25.23
N ARG A 239 -30.01 41.39 -26.26
CA ARG A 239 -30.96 41.28 -27.39
C ARG A 239 -31.51 39.86 -27.38
N ARG A 240 -32.80 39.72 -27.10
CA ARG A 240 -33.59 38.51 -27.31
C ARG A 240 -34.44 38.78 -28.55
N ILE A 241 -34.35 37.90 -29.54
CA ILE A 241 -35.31 37.77 -30.65
C ILE A 241 -36.55 37.07 -30.09
#